data_AF-A0A914WRQ3-F1
#
_entry.id   AF-A0A914WRQ3-F1
#
_cell.length_a   1.000
_cell.length_b   1.000
_cell.length_c   1.000
_cell.angle_alpha   90.00
_cell.angle_beta   90.00
_cell.angle_gamma   90.00
#
_symmetry.space_group_name_H-M   'P 1'
#
loop_
_entity.id
_entity.type
_entity.pdbx_description
1 polymer ?
#
loop_
_entity_poly.entity_id
_entity_poly.type
_entity_poly.pdbx_seq_one_letter_code
_entity_poly.pdbx_strand_id
1 'polypeptide(L)'
;MTLLLFKLNEDDQLLHDVEQKLRENPDIESLVPAKPDEPLPQDCCGLSCEPCVFDIYRKDLIVWAKECAEPLGLSCSKKDDDEQKRSATEIFSRKQYRSLKLIGVEALTHDTNLYRFELPCASIDFPLCSHLIMR
;
A
#
# COMPACT_ATOMS: atom_id res chain seq x y z
N MET A 1 13.82 28.76 -15.04
CA MET A 1 12.90 27.73 -15.58
C MET A 1 13.50 26.38 -15.26
N THR A 2 13.22 25.85 -14.07
CA THR A 2 13.80 24.58 -13.60
C THR A 2 12.92 23.46 -14.13
N LEU A 3 13.40 22.75 -15.15
CA LEU A 3 12.80 21.51 -15.60
C LEU A 3 12.93 20.48 -14.48
N LEU A 4 11.83 20.21 -13.78
CA LEU A 4 11.70 19.05 -12.91
C LEU A 4 11.75 17.81 -13.79
N LEU A 5 12.95 17.26 -13.99
CA LEU A 5 13.12 15.87 -14.40
C LEU A 5 12.52 15.01 -13.29
N PHE A 6 11.26 14.62 -13.45
CA PHE A 6 10.65 13.53 -12.68
C PHE A 6 11.49 12.29 -12.95
N LYS A 7 12.43 11.99 -12.04
CA LYS A 7 13.02 10.66 -12.00
C LYS A 7 11.87 9.71 -11.74
N LEU A 8 11.58 8.85 -12.71
CA LEU A 8 10.64 7.75 -12.52
C LEU A 8 11.10 6.95 -11.29
N ASN A 9 10.15 6.55 -10.45
CA ASN A 9 10.44 5.67 -9.34
C ASN A 9 10.99 4.33 -9.91
N GLU A 10 11.80 3.61 -9.13
CA GLU A 10 12.39 2.33 -9.56
C GLU A 10 11.31 1.33 -10.00
N ASP A 11 10.15 1.35 -9.35
CA ASP A 11 9.00 0.51 -9.69
C ASP A 11 8.37 0.87 -11.04
N ASP A 12 8.28 2.17 -11.36
CA ASP A 12 7.74 2.65 -12.64
C ASP A 12 8.70 2.32 -13.79
N GLN A 13 10.00 2.35 -13.53
CA GLN A 13 11.01 1.91 -14.49
C GLN A 13 10.92 0.41 -14.76
N LEU A 14 10.77 -0.42 -13.72
CA LEU A 14 10.62 -1.87 -13.87
C LEU A 14 9.38 -2.23 -14.70
N LEU A 15 8.25 -1.57 -14.44
CA LEU A 15 7.02 -1.75 -15.21
C LEU A 15 7.24 -1.46 -16.70
N HIS A 16 7.88 -0.33 -17.01
CA HIS A 16 8.20 0.05 -18.38
C HIS A 16 9.11 -0.98 -19.07
N ASP A 17 10.14 -1.47 -18.37
CA ASP A 17 11.11 -2.42 -18.92
C ASP A 17 10.46 -3.79 -19.21
N VAL A 18 9.58 -4.27 -18.32
CA VAL A 18 8.79 -5.49 -18.53
C VAL A 18 7.86 -5.35 -19.75
N GLU A 19 7.11 -4.24 -19.84
CA GLU A 19 6.22 -4.00 -20.98
C GLU A 19 6.98 -3.88 -22.30
N GLN A 20 8.15 -3.23 -22.30
CA GLN A 20 9.01 -3.15 -23.48
C GLN A 20 9.50 -4.54 -23.90
N LYS A 21 9.94 -5.37 -22.95
CA LYS A 21 10.43 -6.73 -23.24
C LYS A 21 9.34 -7.63 -23.83
N LEU A 22 8.13 -7.55 -23.30
CA LEU A 22 6.98 -8.30 -23.81
C LEU A 22 6.59 -7.85 -25.23
N ARG A 23 6.66 -6.54 -25.50
CA ARG A 23 6.44 -5.99 -26.86
C ARG A 23 7.49 -6.47 -27.86
N GLU A 24 8.75 -6.56 -27.44
CA GLU A 24 9.86 -7.00 -28.29
C GLU A 24 9.85 -8.52 -28.53
N ASN A 25 9.34 -9.31 -27.57
CA ASN A 25 9.34 -10.77 -27.62
C ASN A 25 7.98 -11.34 -27.19
N PRO A 26 6.95 -11.29 -28.04
CA PRO A 26 5.59 -11.74 -27.70
C PRO A 26 5.52 -13.23 -27.39
N ASP A 27 6.42 -14.06 -27.91
CA ASP A 27 6.45 -15.51 -27.63
C ASP A 27 6.73 -15.82 -26.14
N ILE A 28 7.37 -14.88 -25.43
CA ILE A 28 7.69 -14.99 -24.00
C ILE A 28 6.47 -14.65 -23.13
N GLU A 29 5.41 -14.05 -23.69
CA GLU A 29 4.16 -13.76 -22.97
C GLU A 29 3.55 -15.04 -22.34
N SER A 30 3.75 -16.19 -22.98
CA SER A 30 3.32 -17.49 -22.47
C SER A 30 4.11 -17.99 -21.24
N LEU A 31 5.28 -17.40 -20.97
CA LEU A 31 6.19 -17.78 -19.89
C LEU A 31 6.07 -16.86 -18.66
N VAL A 32 5.31 -15.77 -18.77
CA VAL A 32 5.07 -14.83 -17.67
C VAL A 32 3.66 -14.99 -17.10
N PRO A 33 3.43 -14.64 -15.83
CA PRO A 33 2.08 -14.58 -15.27
C PRO A 33 1.20 -13.57 -16.03
N ALA A 34 -0.11 -13.79 -16.01
CA ALA A 34 -1.07 -12.88 -16.63
C ALA A 34 -1.03 -11.50 -15.95
N LYS A 35 -1.09 -10.45 -16.76
CA LYS A 35 -1.16 -9.07 -16.26
C LYS A 35 -2.48 -8.87 -15.50
N PRO A 36 -2.46 -8.22 -14.33
CA PRO A 36 -3.67 -7.83 -13.63
C PRO A 36 -4.60 -6.98 -14.51
N ASP A 37 -5.90 -7.17 -14.38
CA ASP A 37 -6.90 -6.38 -15.08
C ASP A 37 -7.01 -4.98 -14.48
N GLU A 38 -7.06 -3.96 -15.34
CA GLU A 38 -7.25 -2.58 -14.90
C GLU A 38 -8.67 -2.39 -14.34
N PRO A 39 -8.82 -1.82 -13.12
CA PRO A 39 -10.13 -1.56 -12.54
C PRO A 39 -10.88 -0.51 -13.35
N LEU A 40 -12.19 -0.67 -13.44
CA LEU A 40 -13.04 0.29 -14.13
C LEU A 40 -13.23 1.54 -13.25
N PRO A 41 -13.49 2.71 -13.84
CA PRO A 41 -13.78 3.92 -13.08
C PRO A 41 -14.95 3.76 -12.09
N GLN A 42 -15.93 2.90 -12.42
CA GLN A 42 -17.06 2.59 -11.52
C GLN A 42 -16.70 1.72 -10.31
N ASP A 43 -15.55 1.02 -10.34
CA ASP A 43 -15.06 0.25 -9.20
C ASP A 43 -14.48 1.16 -8.11
N CYS A 44 -14.25 2.43 -8.46
CA CYS A 44 -13.88 3.46 -7.50
C CYS A 44 -15.10 3.95 -6.70
N CYS A 45 -14.99 3.86 -5.38
CA CYS A 45 -16.00 4.36 -4.43
C CYS A 45 -16.32 5.87 -4.59
N GLY A 46 -15.41 6.66 -5.20
CA GLY A 46 -15.53 8.12 -5.34
C GLY A 46 -15.39 8.92 -4.03
N LEU A 47 -15.20 8.24 -2.90
CA LEU A 47 -15.21 8.81 -1.54
C LEU A 47 -13.81 9.07 -0.97
N SER A 48 -12.80 9.30 -1.82
CA SER A 48 -11.40 9.46 -1.40
C SER A 48 -10.90 8.34 -0.48
N CYS A 49 -11.26 7.09 -0.79
CA CYS A 49 -10.84 5.91 -0.03
C CYS A 49 -9.31 5.71 -0.13
N GLU A 50 -8.63 5.35 0.97
CA GLU A 50 -7.21 4.96 0.98
C GLU A 50 -7.02 3.59 1.67
N PRO A 51 -6.45 2.57 0.99
CA PRO A 51 -6.03 2.58 -0.41
C PRO A 51 -7.23 2.59 -1.38
N CYS A 52 -7.10 3.35 -2.48
CA CYS A 52 -8.05 3.31 -3.58
C CYS A 52 -7.89 2.01 -4.38
N VAL A 53 -8.91 1.60 -5.13
CA VAL A 53 -8.85 0.43 -6.03
C VAL A 53 -7.68 0.54 -7.03
N PHE A 54 -7.38 1.75 -7.50
CA PHE A 54 -6.23 2.02 -8.38
C PHE A 54 -4.88 1.90 -7.66
N ASP A 55 -4.82 2.17 -6.36
CA ASP A 55 -3.59 1.97 -5.56
C ASP A 55 -3.30 0.49 -5.35
N ILE A 56 -4.35 -0.31 -5.17
CA ILE A 56 -4.26 -1.77 -5.07
C ILE A 56 -3.78 -2.32 -6.41
N TYR A 57 -4.45 -1.94 -7.50
CA TYR A 57 -4.04 -2.32 -8.86
C TYR A 57 -2.59 -1.95 -9.16
N ARG A 58 -2.12 -0.76 -8.77
CA ARG A 58 -0.71 -0.37 -8.94
C ARG A 58 0.24 -1.29 -8.18
N LYS A 59 -0.11 -1.73 -6.96
CA LYS A 59 0.71 -2.70 -6.21
C LYS A 59 0.73 -4.06 -6.90
N ASP A 60 -0.42 -4.52 -7.38
CA ASP A 60 -0.53 -5.79 -8.10
C ASP A 60 0.31 -5.77 -9.38
N LEU A 61 0.32 -4.65 -10.11
CA LEU A 61 1.21 -4.44 -11.26
C LEU A 61 2.68 -4.55 -10.90
N ILE A 62 3.11 -3.96 -9.79
CA ILE A 62 4.52 -4.02 -9.35
C ILE A 62 4.92 -5.45 -8.99
N VAL A 63 4.05 -6.18 -8.29
CA VAL A 63 4.28 -7.60 -7.96
C VAL A 63 4.38 -8.41 -9.25
N TRP A 64 3.42 -8.25 -10.16
CA TRP A 64 3.44 -8.90 -11.47
C TRP A 64 4.73 -8.60 -12.25
N ALA A 65 5.19 -7.35 -12.27
CA ALA A 65 6.41 -6.97 -12.96
C ALA A 65 7.66 -7.64 -12.35
N LYS A 66 7.72 -7.75 -11.02
CA LYS A 66 8.79 -8.50 -10.32
C LYS A 66 8.75 -9.99 -10.68
N GLU A 67 7.57 -10.60 -10.77
CA GLU A 67 7.42 -12.00 -11.18
C GLU A 67 7.79 -12.22 -12.65
N CYS A 68 7.50 -11.25 -13.53
CA CYS A 68 7.93 -11.27 -14.92
C CYS A 68 9.42 -11.02 -15.10
N ALA A 69 10.10 -10.37 -14.15
CA ALA A 69 11.49 -9.99 -14.30
C ALA A 69 12.42 -11.21 -14.46
N GLU A 70 12.20 -12.26 -13.67
CA GLU A 70 12.97 -13.51 -13.71
C GLU A 70 12.92 -14.22 -15.09
N PRO A 71 11.74 -14.56 -15.66
CA PRO A 71 11.65 -15.17 -16.99
C PRO A 71 12.12 -14.22 -18.12
N LEU A 72 12.07 -12.90 -17.91
CA LEU A 72 12.55 -11.89 -18.88
C LEU A 72 14.05 -11.59 -18.75
N GLY A 73 14.74 -12.18 -17.76
CA GLY A 73 16.17 -11.92 -17.49
C GLY A 73 16.45 -10.49 -17.01
N LEU A 74 15.46 -9.81 -16.46
CA LEU A 74 15.59 -8.50 -15.84
C LEU A 74 15.99 -8.69 -14.37
N SER A 75 17.02 -7.97 -13.90
CA SER A 75 17.37 -8.00 -12.48
C SER A 75 16.48 -7.03 -11.72
N CYS A 76 15.51 -7.55 -10.97
CA CYS A 76 14.87 -6.78 -9.92
C CYS A 76 15.70 -6.94 -8.64
N SER A 77 16.14 -5.83 -8.04
CA SER A 77 16.60 -5.88 -6.65
C SER A 77 15.43 -6.39 -5.81
N LYS A 78 15.57 -7.60 -5.26
CA LYS A 78 14.66 -8.12 -4.23
C LYS A 78 14.79 -7.20 -3.02
N LYS A 79 14.03 -6.11 -3.02
CA LYS A 79 13.71 -5.42 -1.78
C LYS A 79 12.73 -6.35 -1.11
N ASP A 80 13.22 -7.12 -0.14
CA ASP A 80 12.37 -7.75 0.85
C ASP A 80 11.48 -6.62 1.41
N ASP A 81 10.20 -6.62 1.05
CA ASP A 81 9.17 -5.74 1.64
C ASP A 81 8.88 -6.18 3.10
N ASP A 82 9.94 -6.46 3.86
CA ASP A 82 9.94 -6.78 5.30
C ASP A 82 11.04 -6.01 6.05
N GLU A 83 11.44 -4.83 5.56
CA GLU A 83 12.12 -3.82 6.38
C GLU A 83 11.11 -2.85 7.00
N GLN A 84 10.28 -3.44 7.87
CA GLN A 84 9.44 -2.77 8.83
C GLN A 84 10.32 -1.84 9.69
N LYS A 85 10.14 -0.53 9.49
CA LYS A 85 10.50 0.54 10.44
C LYS A 85 10.33 0.06 11.88
N ARG A 86 11.45 -0.26 12.53
CA ARG A 86 11.58 -0.42 13.97
C ARG A 86 11.49 0.95 14.63
N SER A 87 10.27 1.44 14.82
CA SER A 87 9.85 2.32 15.92
C SER A 87 8.36 2.63 15.75
N ALA A 88 7.61 2.74 16.85
CA ALA A 88 6.17 3.01 16.94
C ALA A 88 5.15 1.92 16.52
N THR A 89 5.47 0.98 15.62
CA THR A 89 4.47 0.04 15.04
C THR A 89 4.06 -1.15 15.94
N GLU A 90 4.69 -1.36 17.10
CA GLU A 90 4.30 -2.52 17.92
C GLU A 90 2.98 -2.33 18.68
N ILE A 91 2.50 -1.11 18.92
CA ILE A 91 1.30 -0.89 19.78
C ILE A 91 0.02 -1.26 19.04
N PHE A 92 -0.04 -0.97 17.74
CA PHE A 92 -1.21 -1.22 16.90
C PHE A 92 -0.84 -2.16 15.76
N SER A 93 -1.32 -3.40 15.85
CA SER A 93 -1.09 -4.42 14.84
C SER A 93 -2.36 -4.68 14.05
N ARG A 94 -2.24 -4.83 12.72
CA ARG A 94 -3.35 -5.28 11.86
C ARG A 94 -3.73 -6.74 12.08
N LYS A 95 -2.86 -7.53 12.73
CA LYS A 95 -3.02 -8.99 12.89
C LYS A 95 -3.62 -9.37 14.25
N GLN A 96 -3.56 -8.50 15.26
CA GLN A 96 -3.92 -8.87 16.64
C GLN A 96 -4.57 -7.71 17.39
N TYR A 97 -5.68 -8.01 18.07
CA TYR A 97 -6.33 -7.09 19.01
C TYR A 97 -5.52 -6.96 20.29
N ARG A 98 -5.46 -5.74 20.84
CA ARG A 98 -4.81 -5.44 22.10
C ARG A 98 -5.73 -4.64 23.00
N SER A 99 -5.63 -4.86 24.30
CA SER A 99 -6.39 -4.11 25.29
C SER A 99 -5.73 -2.75 25.56
N LEU A 100 -6.52 -1.68 25.49
CA LEU A 100 -6.14 -0.35 25.97
C LEU A 100 -6.98 0.00 27.18
N LYS A 101 -6.41 0.80 28.09
CA LYS A 101 -7.14 1.27 29.26
C LYS A 101 -7.98 2.48 28.87
N LEU A 102 -9.30 2.35 29.01
CA LEU A 102 -10.22 3.47 28.87
C LEU A 102 -10.06 4.41 30.08
N ILE A 103 -9.74 5.67 29.82
CA ILE A 103 -9.54 6.69 30.86
C ILE A 103 -10.68 7.71 30.92
N GLY A 104 -11.53 7.78 29.90
CA GLY A 104 -12.67 8.69 29.91
C GLY A 104 -13.66 8.43 28.79
N VAL A 105 -14.92 8.74 29.07
CA VAL A 105 -16.02 8.77 28.11
C VAL A 105 -16.77 10.08 28.34
N GLU A 106 -16.87 10.90 27.31
CA GLU A 106 -17.53 12.20 27.35
C GLU A 106 -18.64 12.21 26.30
N ALA A 107 -19.90 12.43 26.69
CA ALA A 107 -20.99 12.62 25.75
C ALA A 107 -20.90 14.02 25.13
N LEU A 108 -20.70 14.11 23.81
CA LEU A 108 -20.63 15.38 23.09
C LEU A 108 -22.02 15.82 22.61
N THR A 109 -22.82 14.86 22.16
CA THR A 109 -24.21 15.05 21.72
C THR A 109 -25.08 13.87 22.18
N HIS A 110 -26.36 13.86 21.81
CA HIS A 110 -27.28 12.75 22.10
C HIS A 110 -26.87 11.41 21.45
N ASP A 111 -26.06 11.45 20.39
CA ASP A 111 -25.65 10.30 19.57
C ASP A 111 -24.13 10.17 19.40
N THR A 112 -23.35 11.09 19.98
CA THR A 112 -21.89 11.12 19.83
C THR A 112 -21.20 11.12 21.18
N ASN A 113 -20.26 10.18 21.35
CA ASN A 113 -19.42 10.07 22.54
C ASN A 113 -17.94 10.14 22.14
N LEU A 114 -17.15 10.86 22.93
CA LEU A 114 -15.70 10.92 22.84
C LEU A 114 -15.11 9.92 23.84
N TYR A 115 -14.32 8.97 23.32
CA TYR A 115 -13.61 7.99 24.13
C TYR A 115 -12.14 8.35 24.21
N ARG A 116 -11.56 8.25 25.40
CA ARG A 116 -10.15 8.55 25.63
C ARG A 116 -9.47 7.32 26.22
N PHE A 117 -8.37 6.90 25.62
CA PHE A 117 -7.59 5.74 26.02
C PHE A 117 -6.17 6.14 26.42
N GLU A 118 -5.63 5.48 27.45
CA GLU A 118 -4.22 5.58 27.82
C GLU A 118 -3.39 4.70 26.89
N LEU A 119 -2.34 5.29 26.32
CA LEU A 119 -1.41 4.61 25.44
C LEU A 119 -0.16 4.20 26.22
N PRO A 120 0.37 3.00 26.00
CA PRO A 120 1.56 2.52 26.70
C PRO A 120 2.85 3.23 26.27
N CYS A 121 2.82 4.08 25.24
CA CYS A 121 3.94 4.90 24.80
C CYS A 121 3.49 6.34 24.53
N ALA A 122 4.40 7.29 24.74
CA ALA A 122 4.12 8.74 24.70
C ALA A 122 4.01 9.31 23.27
N SER A 123 4.57 8.65 22.26
CA SER A 123 4.49 9.09 20.86
C SER A 123 4.11 7.93 19.96
N ILE A 124 3.10 8.18 19.11
CA ILE A 124 2.75 7.30 18.00
C ILE A 124 2.66 8.18 16.77
N ASP A 125 3.44 7.83 15.76
CA ASP A 125 3.30 8.43 14.43
C ASP A 125 2.15 7.74 13.72
N PHE A 126 0.94 8.21 13.99
CA PHE A 126 -0.22 7.82 13.19
C PHE A 126 -0.33 8.72 11.97
N PRO A 127 -0.39 8.14 10.75
CA PRO A 127 -0.86 8.89 9.60
C PRO A 127 -2.23 9.50 9.89
N LEU A 128 -2.43 10.74 9.44
CA LEU A 128 -3.74 11.39 9.50
C LEU A 128 -4.80 10.48 8.87
N CYS A 129 -6.03 10.53 9.39
CA CYS A 129 -7.15 9.69 8.95
C CYS A 129 -7.01 8.18 9.18
N SER A 130 -6.07 7.73 10.01
CA SER A 130 -6.06 6.35 10.52
C SER A 130 -7.25 6.08 11.43
N HIS A 131 -7.88 4.91 11.30
CA HIS A 131 -8.96 4.45 12.19
C HIS A 131 -8.59 3.14 12.89
N LEU A 132 -9.17 2.91 14.06
CA LEU A 132 -8.97 1.70 14.86
C LEU A 132 -10.24 0.85 14.87
N ILE A 133 -10.07 -0.47 14.81
CA ILE A 133 -11.17 -1.42 14.99
C ILE A 133 -11.21 -1.80 16.47
N MET A 134 -12.33 -1.47 17.13
CA MET A 134 -12.60 -1.85 18.52
C MET A 134 -13.53 -3.08 18.54
N ARG A 135 -13.32 -3.97 19.51
CA ARG A 135 -14.14 -5.17 19.75
C ARG A 135 -14.54 -5.24 21.22
#